data_AF-A0A0A8LBS2-F1
#
_entry.id   AF-A0A0A8LBS2-F1
#
_cell.length_a   1.000
_cell.length_b   1.000
_cell.length_c   1.000
_cell.angle_alpha   90.00
_cell.angle_beta   90.00
_cell.angle_gamma   90.00
#
_symmetry.space_group_name_H-M   'P 1'
#
loop_
_entity.id
_entity.type
_entity.pdbx_description
1 polymer ?
#
loop_
_entity_poly.entity_id
_entity_poly.type
_entity_poly.pdbx_seq_one_letter_code
_entity_poly.pdbx_strand_id
1 'polypeptide(L)'
;MGVPSFFRWLSRKYPKIISPVLEEHPVIEDGVQLPIDYSSANPNGELDNLYLDMNGIVHPCSHPENKPPPETEDEMLLAVFEYTNRVLNMARPRKVLMIAVDGVAPRAKMNQQRARRFRSARDAKLQNEAREQVLREKEDYGEVIEDSVKNKKTWDSNAITPGTPFMDKLAMALRYWTSFKLATDPGWKSLQIIISDATVPGEGEHKIMNFIRSQRADSQYNPNTTHCIYGLDADLIFLGLATHEPHFKILREDVFANNNYKRPRPTDMVNLSEEDKQQLIQQDSEKPFLWLHISVLREYLSAELAVPHLSFQFDYERAIDDWVFMCFFCGNDFLPHLPCLDVRENSIDILVDIWKTILPKMKTYLTCDGTLNLEPVEALLEQLGQRETDLFKKNTFKRFVNKKRMIDGRN
;
A
#
# COMPACT_ATOMS: atom_id res chain seq x y z
N MET A 1 -8.04 -4.34 -9.19
CA MET A 1 -8.00 -5.28 -8.04
C MET A 1 -8.07 -4.48 -6.76
N GLY A 2 -8.85 -4.85 -5.75
CA GLY A 2 -8.73 -4.17 -4.45
C GLY A 2 -7.42 -4.58 -3.77
N VAL A 3 -6.64 -3.62 -3.27
CA VAL A 3 -5.39 -3.85 -2.53
C VAL A 3 -5.51 -4.99 -1.49
N PRO A 4 -6.59 -5.06 -0.67
CA PRO A 4 -6.74 -6.14 0.31
C PRO A 4 -7.02 -7.52 -0.31
N SER A 5 -7.60 -7.56 -1.52
CA SER A 5 -7.99 -8.81 -2.17
C SER A 5 -6.79 -9.49 -2.83
N PHE A 6 -5.93 -8.71 -3.50
CA PHE A 6 -4.70 -9.24 -4.10
C PHE A 6 -3.71 -9.69 -3.03
N PHE A 7 -3.43 -8.84 -2.03
CA PHE A 7 -2.52 -9.19 -0.94
C PHE A 7 -2.98 -10.44 -0.19
N ARG A 8 -4.29 -10.58 0.07
CA ARG A 8 -4.86 -11.79 0.69
C ARG A 8 -4.73 -13.05 -0.17
N TRP A 9 -4.90 -12.94 -1.48
CA TRP A 9 -4.66 -14.08 -2.38
C TRP A 9 -3.19 -14.47 -2.36
N LEU A 10 -2.30 -13.49 -2.47
CA LEU A 10 -0.85 -13.67 -2.49
C LEU A 10 -0.34 -14.30 -1.19
N SER A 11 -0.79 -13.82 -0.04
CA SER A 11 -0.39 -14.33 1.28
C SER A 11 -0.87 -15.75 1.54
N ARG A 12 -2.03 -16.15 1.00
CA ARG A 12 -2.52 -17.52 1.09
C ARG A 12 -1.73 -18.47 0.20
N LYS A 13 -1.37 -18.02 -0.99
CA LYS A 13 -0.68 -18.85 -1.98
C LYS A 13 0.82 -18.99 -1.67
N TYR A 14 1.46 -17.90 -1.25
CA TYR A 14 2.88 -17.84 -0.96
C TYR A 14 3.11 -17.38 0.49
N PRO A 15 2.83 -18.22 1.50
CA PRO A 15 2.80 -17.79 2.90
C PRO A 15 4.15 -17.32 3.44
N LYS A 16 5.27 -17.82 2.91
CA LYS A 16 6.62 -17.45 3.40
C LYS A 16 7.11 -16.09 2.90
N ILE A 17 6.37 -15.41 2.03
CA ILE A 17 6.73 -14.04 1.63
C ILE A 17 6.51 -13.04 2.76
N ILE A 18 5.79 -13.41 3.82
CA ILE A 18 5.46 -12.52 4.93
C ILE A 18 6.23 -12.94 6.18
N SER A 19 6.79 -11.96 6.88
CA SER A 19 7.26 -12.13 8.25
C SER A 19 6.85 -10.94 9.12
N PRO A 20 6.66 -11.12 10.45
CA PRO A 20 6.43 -10.00 11.34
C PRO A 20 7.65 -9.08 11.39
N VAL A 21 7.41 -7.80 11.66
CA VAL A 21 8.47 -6.82 11.95
C VAL A 21 8.75 -6.83 13.44
N LEU A 22 10.03 -6.84 13.81
CA LEU A 22 10.47 -6.68 15.18
C LEU A 22 10.60 -5.20 15.50
N GLU A 23 9.77 -4.70 16.41
CA GLU A 23 9.81 -3.31 16.88
C GLU A 23 10.54 -3.25 18.22
N GLU A 24 11.48 -2.31 18.35
CA GLU A 24 12.05 -1.94 19.64
C GLU A 24 11.21 -0.83 20.26
N HIS A 25 10.89 -0.99 21.54
CA HIS A 25 10.17 0.02 22.30
C HIS A 25 11.13 0.81 23.18
N PRO A 26 10.88 2.12 23.39
CA PRO A 26 11.68 2.93 24.32
C PRO A 26 11.75 2.30 25.71
N VAL A 27 12.95 2.23 26.29
CA VAL A 27 13.13 1.76 27.67
C VAL A 27 12.75 2.90 28.62
N ILE A 28 11.95 2.60 29.63
CA ILE A 28 11.61 3.56 30.70
C ILE A 28 12.57 3.31 31.86
N GLU A 29 13.49 4.24 32.11
CA GLU A 29 14.38 4.24 33.28
C GLU A 29 14.03 5.44 34.17
N ASP A 30 13.73 5.20 35.45
CA ASP A 30 13.37 6.22 36.45
C ASP A 30 12.26 7.20 36.01
N GLY A 31 11.30 6.71 35.21
CA GLY A 31 10.19 7.51 34.68
C GLY A 31 10.54 8.35 33.45
N VAL A 32 11.78 8.26 32.94
CA VAL A 32 12.22 8.89 31.70
C VAL A 32 12.26 7.86 30.59
N GLN A 33 11.59 8.16 29.47
CA GLN A 33 11.69 7.36 28.25
C GLN A 33 13.02 7.65 27.56
N LEU A 34 13.90 6.65 27.53
CA LEU A 34 15.14 6.73 26.77
C LEU A 34 14.85 6.54 25.27
N PRO A 35 15.38 7.39 24.39
CA PRO A 35 15.19 7.24 22.96
C PRO A 35 15.85 5.96 22.45
N ILE A 36 15.24 5.37 21.42
CA ILE A 36 15.82 4.22 20.71
C ILE A 36 17.13 4.64 20.07
N ASP A 37 18.21 3.89 20.30
CA ASP A 37 19.49 4.13 19.66
C ASP A 37 19.45 3.68 18.20
N TYR A 38 19.22 4.63 17.30
CA TYR A 38 19.17 4.39 15.85
C TYR A 38 20.49 3.86 15.26
N SER A 39 21.62 4.11 15.93
CA SER A 39 22.95 3.68 15.47
C SER A 39 23.23 2.19 15.74
N SER A 40 22.44 1.58 16.64
CA SER A 40 22.51 0.16 16.94
C SER A 40 22.10 -0.72 15.75
N ALA A 41 22.51 -1.98 15.76
CA ALA A 41 22.18 -2.94 14.71
C ALA A 41 20.66 -3.09 14.53
N ASN A 42 20.18 -3.30 13.31
CA ASN A 42 18.75 -3.50 13.08
C ASN A 42 18.34 -4.93 13.49
N PRO A 43 17.37 -5.12 14.41
CA PRO A 43 16.89 -6.45 14.78
C PRO A 43 16.26 -7.23 13.61
N ASN A 44 15.81 -6.54 12.56
CA ASN A 44 15.24 -7.12 11.34
C ASN A 44 16.28 -7.41 10.24
N GLY A 45 17.57 -7.18 10.50
CA GLY A 45 18.64 -7.22 9.53
C GLY A 45 18.88 -5.86 8.85
N GLU A 46 20.12 -5.64 8.40
CA GLU A 46 20.55 -4.36 7.85
C GLU A 46 19.90 -4.02 6.50
N LEU A 47 19.61 -2.74 6.31
CA LEU A 47 18.99 -2.18 5.13
C LEU A 47 19.83 -1.03 4.59
N ASP A 48 20.11 -1.01 3.29
CA ASP A 48 20.82 0.10 2.64
C ASP A 48 19.88 1.28 2.40
N ASN A 49 18.78 1.03 1.70
CA ASN A 49 17.92 2.10 1.18
C ASN A 49 16.45 1.91 1.61
N LEU A 50 15.87 2.97 2.18
CA LEU A 50 14.45 3.07 2.49
C LEU A 50 13.78 4.13 1.61
N TYR A 51 12.65 3.78 1.04
CA TYR A 51 11.82 4.67 0.24
C TYR A 51 10.44 4.79 0.88
N LEU A 52 9.98 6.02 1.11
CA LEU A 52 8.70 6.30 1.73
C LEU A 52 7.75 6.89 0.70
N ASP A 53 6.64 6.20 0.43
CA ASP A 53 5.48 6.83 -0.18
C ASP A 53 4.72 7.60 0.91
N MET A 54 4.89 8.93 0.90
CA MET A 54 4.33 9.79 1.92
C MET A 54 2.81 9.88 1.84
N ASN A 55 2.19 9.66 0.68
CA ASN A 55 0.74 9.66 0.59
C ASN A 55 0.15 8.48 1.37
N GLY A 56 0.87 7.35 1.41
CA GLY A 56 0.56 6.21 2.26
C GLY A 56 0.67 6.48 3.77
N ILE A 57 1.39 7.53 4.20
CA ILE A 57 1.52 7.95 5.61
C ILE A 57 0.54 9.06 5.95
N VAL A 58 0.42 10.08 5.09
CA VAL A 58 -0.38 11.28 5.36
C VAL A 58 -1.87 10.93 5.44
N HIS A 59 -2.37 10.04 4.58
CA HIS A 59 -3.78 9.64 4.60
C HIS A 59 -4.21 8.94 5.91
N PRO A 60 -3.50 7.90 6.41
CA PRO A 60 -3.79 7.34 7.73
C PRO A 60 -3.64 8.34 8.88
N CYS A 61 -2.70 9.29 8.79
CA CYS A 61 -2.53 10.32 9.81
C CYS A 61 -3.65 11.37 9.81
N SER A 62 -4.28 11.65 8.65
CA SER A 62 -5.38 12.62 8.54
C SER A 62 -6.73 12.04 8.97
N HIS A 63 -6.94 10.74 8.76
CA HIS A 63 -8.18 10.03 9.10
C HIS A 63 -7.87 8.68 9.76
N PRO A 64 -7.28 8.71 10.96
CA PRO A 64 -6.89 7.48 11.65
C PRO A 64 -8.11 6.66 12.05
N GLU A 65 -7.98 5.33 11.99
CA GLU A 65 -9.11 4.41 12.26
C GLU A 65 -9.46 4.33 13.74
N ASN A 66 -8.46 4.38 14.62
CA ASN A 66 -8.59 4.09 16.05
C ASN A 66 -8.24 5.30 16.92
N LYS A 67 -8.16 6.52 16.39
CA LYS A 67 -8.01 7.74 17.20
C LYS A 67 -8.81 8.87 16.56
N PRO A 68 -9.22 9.91 17.32
CA PRO A 68 -9.87 11.06 16.72
C PRO A 68 -8.97 11.69 15.64
N PRO A 69 -9.55 12.21 14.54
CA PRO A 69 -8.77 12.91 13.53
C PRO A 69 -8.13 14.18 14.12
N PRO A 70 -6.94 14.58 13.64
CA PRO A 70 -6.28 15.80 14.10
C PRO A 70 -7.15 17.03 13.84
N GLU A 71 -7.12 17.99 14.76
CA GLU A 71 -7.96 19.19 14.69
C GLU A 71 -7.30 20.29 13.85
N THR A 72 -5.96 20.27 13.78
CA THR A 72 -5.17 21.24 13.02
C THR A 72 -4.20 20.54 12.06
N GLU A 73 -3.76 21.27 11.03
CA GLU A 73 -2.68 20.80 10.16
C GLU A 73 -1.38 20.54 10.94
N ASP A 74 -1.11 21.31 12.00
CA ASP A 74 0.13 21.17 12.76
C ASP A 74 0.14 19.86 13.56
N GLU A 75 -0.99 19.50 14.19
CA GLU A 75 -1.17 18.19 14.82
C GLU A 75 -1.04 17.04 13.80
N MET A 76 -1.59 17.21 12.60
CA MET A 76 -1.45 16.22 11.54
C MET A 76 0.01 16.05 11.11
N LEU A 77 0.78 17.14 10.99
CA LEU A 77 2.21 17.09 10.66
C LEU A 77 3.02 16.41 11.77
N LEU A 78 2.71 16.67 13.04
CA LEU A 78 3.33 15.97 14.17
C LEU A 78 3.05 14.47 14.12
N ALA A 79 1.80 14.08 13.83
CA ALA A 79 1.43 12.67 13.66
C ALA A 79 2.19 12.02 12.49
N VAL A 80 2.36 12.73 11.37
CA VAL A 80 3.18 12.27 10.24
C VAL A 80 4.63 12.06 10.66
N PHE A 81 5.21 12.96 11.44
CA PHE A 81 6.59 12.81 11.93
C PHE A 81 6.75 11.64 12.87
N GLU A 82 5.82 11.46 13.81
CA GLU A 82 5.83 10.33 14.75
C GLU A 82 5.73 8.99 14.00
N TYR A 83 4.79 8.89 13.06
CA TYR A 83 4.59 7.70 12.25
C TYR A 83 5.82 7.41 11.37
N THR A 84 6.36 8.44 10.70
CA THR A 84 7.58 8.30 9.89
C THR A 84 8.77 7.85 10.73
N ASN A 85 8.90 8.37 11.96
CA ASN A 85 9.94 7.98 12.89
C ASN A 85 9.81 6.51 13.32
N ARG A 86 8.59 6.03 13.56
CA ARG A 86 8.31 4.61 13.83
C ARG A 86 8.76 3.72 12.67
N VAL A 87 8.38 4.06 11.43
CA VAL A 87 8.79 3.36 10.20
C VAL A 87 10.32 3.31 10.07
N LEU A 88 11.00 4.43 10.32
CA LEU A 88 12.45 4.51 10.27
C LEU A 88 13.14 3.68 11.34
N ASN A 89 12.59 3.64 12.55
CA ASN A 89 13.15 2.83 13.65
C ASN A 89 13.05 1.33 13.38
N MET A 90 12.05 0.88 12.62
CA MET A 90 11.90 -0.50 12.17
C MET A 90 12.85 -0.85 11.02
N ALA A 91 12.99 0.05 10.04
CA ALA A 91 13.72 -0.21 8.80
C ALA A 91 15.23 0.10 8.88
N ARG A 92 15.63 1.13 9.62
CA ARG A 92 17.01 1.61 9.81
C ARG A 92 17.89 1.61 8.54
N PRO A 93 17.52 2.34 7.48
CA PRO A 93 18.40 2.51 6.32
C PRO A 93 19.78 3.05 6.72
N ARG A 94 20.83 2.53 6.08
CA ARG A 94 22.22 2.93 6.34
C ARG A 94 22.84 3.83 5.29
N LYS A 95 22.24 3.89 4.08
CA LYS A 95 22.77 4.64 2.94
C LYS A 95 21.82 5.71 2.47
N VAL A 96 20.59 5.36 2.07
CA VAL A 96 19.64 6.31 1.47
C VAL A 96 18.28 6.27 2.16
N LEU A 97 17.76 7.45 2.47
CA LEU A 97 16.35 7.68 2.78
C LEU A 97 15.74 8.58 1.70
N MET A 98 14.81 8.03 0.91
CA MET A 98 14.05 8.80 -0.05
C MET A 98 12.62 9.00 0.44
N ILE A 99 12.21 10.26 0.52
CA ILE A 99 10.86 10.70 0.90
C ILE A 99 10.16 11.17 -0.37
N ALA A 100 9.21 10.39 -0.88
CA ALA A 100 8.48 10.69 -2.10
C ALA A 100 7.04 11.10 -1.78
N VAL A 101 6.68 12.31 -2.15
CA VAL A 101 5.31 12.84 -2.07
C VAL A 101 4.70 12.83 -3.47
N ASP A 102 3.41 12.50 -3.62
CA ASP A 102 2.77 12.57 -4.94
C ASP A 102 2.87 13.98 -5.52
N GLY A 103 3.31 14.05 -6.78
CA GLY A 103 3.20 15.24 -7.62
C GLY A 103 2.09 15.09 -8.66
N VAL A 104 2.15 15.93 -9.70
CA VAL A 104 1.17 15.87 -10.80
C VAL A 104 1.26 14.51 -11.52
N ALA A 105 0.21 13.71 -11.41
CA ALA A 105 0.14 12.38 -11.99
C ALA A 105 -0.29 12.40 -13.48
N PRO A 106 -0.04 11.31 -14.25
CA PRO A 106 -0.50 11.18 -15.63
C PRO A 106 -2.03 11.23 -15.75
N ARG A 107 -2.52 11.60 -16.94
CA ARG A 107 -3.97 11.72 -17.22
C ARG A 107 -4.78 10.47 -16.85
N ALA A 108 -4.22 9.29 -17.10
CA ALA A 108 -4.87 8.03 -16.77
C ALA A 108 -5.15 7.92 -15.26
N LYS A 109 -4.16 8.23 -14.42
CA LYS A 109 -4.31 8.28 -12.96
C LYS A 109 -5.25 9.40 -12.52
N MET A 110 -5.18 10.58 -13.14
CA MET A 110 -6.07 11.70 -12.81
C MET A 110 -7.55 11.34 -12.94
N ASN A 111 -7.92 10.50 -13.91
CA ASN A 111 -9.30 10.04 -14.06
C ASN A 111 -9.72 9.14 -12.89
N GLN A 112 -8.85 8.22 -12.46
CA GLN A 112 -9.06 7.37 -11.29
C GLN A 112 -9.17 8.21 -10.02
N GLN A 113 -8.24 9.13 -9.79
CA GLN A 113 -8.22 10.01 -8.62
C GLN A 113 -9.47 10.90 -8.59
N ARG A 114 -9.90 11.44 -9.74
CA ARG A 114 -11.16 12.19 -9.87
C ARG A 114 -12.35 11.33 -9.44
N ALA A 115 -12.50 10.12 -10.00
CA ALA A 115 -13.61 9.24 -9.64
C ALA A 115 -13.62 8.89 -8.14
N ARG A 116 -12.44 8.64 -7.55
CA ARG A 116 -12.29 8.39 -6.11
C ARG A 116 -12.76 9.58 -5.28
N ARG A 117 -12.29 10.78 -5.58
CA ARG A 117 -12.63 12.01 -4.84
C ARG A 117 -14.11 12.39 -4.96
N PHE A 118 -14.71 12.25 -6.14
CA PHE A 118 -16.15 12.47 -6.33
C PHE A 118 -16.98 11.50 -5.48
N ARG A 119 -16.55 10.23 -5.37
CA ARG A 119 -17.20 9.24 -4.51
C ARG A 119 -17.03 9.60 -3.05
N SER A 120 -15.81 9.89 -2.59
CA SER A 120 -15.52 10.28 -1.21
C SER A 120 -16.29 11.53 -0.78
N ALA A 121 -16.39 12.56 -1.65
CA ALA A 121 -17.16 13.76 -1.36
C ALA A 121 -18.67 13.48 -1.23
N ARG A 122 -19.22 12.61 -2.09
CA ARG A 122 -20.62 12.18 -2.00
C ARG A 122 -20.87 11.36 -0.73
N ASP A 123 -19.98 10.44 -0.41
CA ASP A 123 -20.12 9.58 0.77
C ASP A 123 -19.97 10.41 2.06
N ALA A 124 -19.07 11.40 2.09
CA ALA A 124 -18.96 12.36 3.19
C ALA A 124 -20.22 13.22 3.35
N LYS A 125 -20.83 13.66 2.24
CA LYS A 125 -22.12 14.39 2.28
C LYS A 125 -23.22 13.53 2.90
N LEU A 126 -23.36 12.28 2.45
CA LEU A 126 -24.35 11.34 3.00
C LEU A 126 -24.10 11.04 4.48
N GLN A 127 -22.85 10.90 4.90
CA GLN A 127 -22.49 10.71 6.31
C GLN A 127 -22.84 11.92 7.17
N ASN A 128 -22.60 13.14 6.67
CA ASN A 128 -22.97 14.36 7.37
C ASN A 128 -24.50 14.49 7.49
N GLU A 129 -25.25 14.23 6.41
CA GLU A 129 -26.72 14.23 6.45
C GLU A 129 -27.28 13.22 7.46
N ALA A 130 -26.73 12.00 7.48
CA ALA A 130 -27.11 10.98 8.46
C ALA A 130 -26.75 11.39 9.90
N ARG A 131 -25.57 12.01 10.10
CA ARG A 131 -25.16 12.54 11.41
C ARG A 131 -26.11 13.64 11.88
N GLU A 132 -26.49 14.57 11.01
CA GLU A 132 -27.44 15.64 11.35
C GLU A 132 -28.84 15.10 11.68
N GLN A 133 -29.28 14.01 11.06
CA GLN A 133 -30.55 13.35 11.42
C GLN A 133 -30.48 12.74 12.82
N VAL A 134 -29.42 11.99 13.12
CA VAL A 134 -29.21 11.39 14.46
C VAL A 134 -29.10 12.47 15.55
N LEU A 135 -28.42 13.59 15.25
CA LEU A 135 -28.33 14.71 16.20
C LEU A 135 -29.71 15.34 16.47
N ARG A 136 -30.53 15.53 15.43
CA ARG A 136 -31.91 16.04 15.59
C ARG A 136 -32.79 15.10 16.40
N GLU A 137 -32.74 13.80 16.13
CA GLU A 137 -33.49 12.80 16.91
C GLU A 137 -33.09 12.85 18.39
N LYS A 138 -31.79 12.94 18.70
CA LYS A 138 -31.29 13.04 20.08
C LYS A 138 -31.75 14.33 20.78
N GLU A 139 -31.77 15.46 20.07
CA GLU A 139 -32.32 16.72 20.59
C GLU A 139 -33.83 16.59 20.87
N ASP A 140 -34.58 15.94 19.98
CA ASP A 140 -36.01 15.66 20.17
C ASP A 140 -36.28 14.76 21.40
N TYR A 141 -35.35 13.83 21.71
CA TYR A 141 -35.37 13.02 22.94
C TYR A 141 -34.87 13.76 24.20
N GLY A 142 -34.47 15.03 24.07
CA GLY A 142 -34.06 15.88 25.20
C GLY A 142 -32.60 15.75 25.64
N GLU A 143 -31.73 15.13 24.84
CA GLU A 143 -30.28 15.13 25.10
C GLU A 143 -29.67 16.50 24.78
N VAL A 144 -28.93 17.08 25.72
CA VAL A 144 -28.15 18.32 25.48
C VAL A 144 -26.86 17.95 24.76
N ILE A 145 -26.76 18.33 23.49
CA ILE A 145 -25.57 18.12 22.67
C ILE A 145 -24.74 19.40 22.64
N GLU A 146 -23.47 19.32 23.00
CA GLU A 146 -22.54 20.45 22.92
C GLU A 146 -22.39 21.01 21.49
N ASP A 147 -22.35 22.33 21.35
CA ASP A 147 -22.17 23.00 20.06
C ASP A 147 -20.80 22.71 19.41
N SER A 148 -19.79 22.36 20.22
CA SER A 148 -18.47 21.89 19.79
C SER A 148 -18.57 20.63 18.90
N VAL A 149 -19.50 19.74 19.23
CA VAL A 149 -19.76 18.47 18.54
C VAL A 149 -20.61 18.68 17.28
N LYS A 150 -21.54 19.66 17.31
CA LYS A 150 -22.39 20.02 16.17
C LYS A 150 -21.60 20.67 15.04
N ASN A 151 -20.62 21.51 15.38
CA ASN A 151 -19.85 22.30 14.42
C ASN A 151 -18.49 21.69 14.05
N LYS A 152 -18.16 20.48 14.51
CA LYS A 152 -16.88 19.84 14.21
C LYS A 152 -16.76 19.54 12.71
N LYS A 153 -16.00 20.37 12.00
CA LYS A 153 -15.71 20.18 10.58
C LYS A 153 -14.61 19.15 10.42
N THR A 154 -14.90 18.08 9.68
CA THR A 154 -13.90 17.10 9.28
C THR A 154 -12.90 17.75 8.32
N TRP A 155 -11.60 17.49 8.53
CA TRP A 155 -10.54 17.92 7.61
C TRP A 155 -10.78 17.37 6.19
N ASP A 156 -10.65 18.24 5.17
CA ASP A 156 -10.85 17.86 3.77
C ASP A 156 -9.63 17.12 3.24
N SER A 157 -9.74 15.80 3.08
CA SER A 157 -8.68 14.96 2.51
C SER A 157 -8.33 15.33 1.06
N ASN A 158 -9.17 16.08 0.34
CA ASN A 158 -8.82 16.59 -0.99
C ASN A 158 -7.69 17.63 -0.93
N ALA A 159 -7.39 18.20 0.24
CA ALA A 159 -6.21 19.03 0.46
C ALA A 159 -4.90 18.27 0.19
N ILE A 160 -4.90 16.93 0.25
CA ILE A 160 -3.77 16.06 -0.09
C ILE A 160 -3.69 15.93 -1.63
N THR A 161 -3.34 17.04 -2.28
CA THR A 161 -3.20 17.16 -3.73
C THR A 161 -2.10 18.14 -4.06
N PRO A 162 -1.23 17.86 -5.03
CA PRO A 162 -0.26 18.83 -5.52
C PRO A 162 -0.89 20.18 -5.84
N GLY A 163 -0.23 21.27 -5.42
CA GLY A 163 -0.68 22.64 -5.66
C GLY A 163 -1.62 23.23 -4.60
N THR A 164 -1.91 22.51 -3.51
CA THR A 164 -2.63 23.07 -2.36
C THR A 164 -1.67 23.70 -1.35
N PRO A 165 -2.11 24.69 -0.55
CA PRO A 165 -1.29 25.28 0.52
C PRO A 165 -0.81 24.24 1.55
N PHE A 166 -1.62 23.22 1.80
CA PHE A 166 -1.26 22.12 2.69
C PHE A 166 0.00 21.38 2.21
N MET A 167 0.13 21.11 0.91
CA MET A 167 1.31 20.40 0.38
C MET A 167 2.58 21.24 0.47
N ASP A 168 2.49 22.57 0.32
CA ASP A 168 3.62 23.47 0.52
C ASP A 168 4.08 23.46 1.99
N LYS A 169 3.11 23.47 2.92
CA LYS A 169 3.37 23.35 4.35
C LYS A 169 4.01 22.01 4.71
N LEU A 170 3.50 20.90 4.17
CA LEU A 170 4.06 19.57 4.33
C LEU A 170 5.51 19.51 3.83
N ALA A 171 5.80 20.08 2.65
CA ALA A 171 7.15 20.10 2.11
C ALA A 171 8.13 20.88 3.00
N MET A 172 7.74 22.06 3.51
CA MET A 172 8.54 22.83 4.46
C MET A 172 8.77 22.06 5.77
N ALA A 173 7.71 21.44 6.30
CA ALA A 173 7.75 20.67 7.53
C ALA A 173 8.70 19.47 7.41
N LEU A 174 8.65 18.70 6.31
CA LEU A 174 9.56 17.59 6.06
C LEU A 174 11.02 18.04 5.93
N ARG A 175 11.29 19.16 5.25
CA ARG A 175 12.65 19.73 5.15
C ARG A 175 13.19 20.16 6.51
N TYR A 176 12.36 20.79 7.33
CA TYR A 176 12.73 21.16 8.70
C TYR A 176 13.01 19.91 9.55
N TRP A 177 12.10 18.94 9.55
CA TRP A 177 12.21 17.73 10.36
C TRP A 177 13.44 16.88 10.00
N THR A 178 13.72 16.72 8.71
CA THR A 178 14.93 16.01 8.25
C THR A 178 16.22 16.75 8.64
N SER A 179 16.24 18.08 8.54
CA SER A 179 17.38 18.90 8.98
C SER A 179 17.60 18.78 10.49
N PHE A 180 16.53 18.81 11.27
CA PHE A 180 16.56 18.58 12.72
C PHE A 180 17.14 17.19 13.04
N LYS A 181 16.63 16.14 12.39
CA LYS A 181 17.12 14.76 12.59
C LYS A 181 18.59 14.59 12.25
N LEU A 182 19.06 15.15 11.13
CA LEU A 182 20.49 15.14 10.78
C LEU A 182 21.38 15.83 11.82
N ALA A 183 20.87 16.86 12.50
CA ALA A 183 21.62 17.60 13.52
C ALA A 183 21.60 16.91 14.89
N THR A 184 20.53 16.21 15.23
CA THR A 184 20.31 15.67 16.60
C THR A 184 20.57 14.19 16.73
N ASP A 185 20.36 13.40 15.67
CA ASP A 185 20.41 11.94 15.71
C ASP A 185 21.74 11.43 15.14
N PRO A 186 22.65 10.86 15.95
CA PRO A 186 23.93 10.35 15.48
C PRO A 186 23.80 9.26 14.41
N GLY A 187 22.71 8.49 14.45
CA GLY A 187 22.45 7.41 13.49
C GLY A 187 22.17 7.91 12.07
N TRP A 188 21.86 9.19 11.90
CA TRP A 188 21.57 9.81 10.60
C TRP A 188 22.80 10.42 9.93
N LYS A 189 23.94 10.46 10.63
CA LYS A 189 25.14 11.18 10.20
C LYS A 189 25.67 10.76 8.81
N SER A 190 25.52 9.49 8.45
CA SER A 190 25.97 8.94 7.17
C SER A 190 24.85 8.76 6.15
N LEU A 191 23.61 9.11 6.49
CA LEU A 191 22.44 8.88 5.66
C LEU A 191 22.29 9.97 4.61
N GLN A 192 22.18 9.60 3.34
CA GLN A 192 21.81 10.51 2.27
C GLN A 192 20.29 10.62 2.21
N ILE A 193 19.78 11.84 2.41
CA ILE A 193 18.34 12.11 2.42
C ILE A 193 17.93 12.79 1.12
N ILE A 194 16.92 12.24 0.47
CA ILE A 194 16.35 12.76 -0.77
C ILE A 194 14.88 13.08 -0.51
N ILE A 195 14.49 14.34 -0.67
CA ILE A 195 13.08 14.76 -0.58
C ILE A 195 12.60 15.10 -1.98
N SER A 196 11.63 14.33 -2.46
CA SER A 196 10.93 14.59 -3.71
C SER A 196 9.50 15.01 -3.38
N ASP A 197 9.30 16.32 -3.21
CA ASP A 197 8.00 16.89 -2.85
C ASP A 197 6.98 16.90 -4.02
N ALA A 198 5.81 17.48 -3.76
CA ALA A 198 4.69 17.54 -4.69
C ALA A 198 4.93 18.45 -5.92
N THR A 199 5.97 19.29 -5.89
CA THR A 199 6.32 20.14 -7.04
C THR A 199 7.00 19.35 -8.16
N VAL A 200 7.63 18.21 -7.81
CA VAL A 200 8.20 17.27 -8.78
C VAL A 200 7.06 16.45 -9.39
N PRO A 201 6.88 16.41 -10.73
CA PRO A 201 5.81 15.62 -11.35
C PRO A 201 5.97 14.11 -11.15
N GLY A 202 4.85 13.38 -11.18
CA GLY A 202 4.79 11.92 -11.03
C GLY A 202 4.21 11.46 -9.68
N GLU A 203 3.75 10.23 -9.64
CA GLU A 203 3.28 9.55 -8.42
C GLU A 203 4.48 9.14 -7.55
N GLY A 204 4.34 9.15 -6.22
CA GLY A 204 5.39 8.88 -5.25
C GLY A 204 6.09 7.55 -5.52
N GLU A 205 5.32 6.48 -5.67
CA GLU A 205 5.81 5.14 -6.04
C GLU A 205 6.61 5.16 -7.35
N HIS A 206 6.15 5.86 -8.39
CA HIS A 206 6.83 5.92 -9.68
C HIS A 206 8.11 6.78 -9.64
N LYS A 207 8.16 7.83 -8.80
CA LYS A 207 9.39 8.59 -8.55
C LYS A 207 10.45 7.71 -7.89
N ILE A 208 10.04 6.89 -6.92
CA ILE A 208 10.91 5.90 -6.27
C ILE A 208 11.45 4.91 -7.31
N MET A 209 10.57 4.34 -8.15
CA MET A 209 11.01 3.39 -9.18
C MET A 209 11.95 4.02 -10.21
N ASN A 210 11.70 5.28 -10.60
CA ASN A 210 12.62 6.03 -11.46
C ASN A 210 13.99 6.21 -10.82
N PHE A 211 14.03 6.54 -9.53
CA PHE A 211 15.29 6.65 -8.79
C PHE A 211 16.04 5.30 -8.79
N ILE A 212 15.39 4.19 -8.43
CA ILE A 212 16.02 2.86 -8.41
C ILE A 212 16.57 2.50 -9.80
N ARG A 213 15.79 2.67 -10.86
CA ARG A 213 16.26 2.43 -12.25
C ARG A 213 17.46 3.29 -12.63
N SER A 214 17.46 4.56 -12.21
CA SER A 214 18.59 5.47 -12.49
C SER A 214 19.87 5.03 -11.77
N GLN A 215 19.75 4.51 -10.55
CA GLN A 215 20.90 3.99 -9.80
C GLN A 215 21.43 2.70 -10.45
N ARG A 216 20.54 1.77 -10.82
CA ARG A 216 20.92 0.52 -11.52
C ARG A 216 21.64 0.73 -12.84
N ALA A 217 21.37 1.84 -13.52
CA ALA A 217 22.02 2.18 -14.78
C ALA A 217 23.48 2.64 -14.59
N ASP A 218 23.89 2.99 -13.37
CA ASP A 218 25.26 3.35 -13.06
C ASP A 218 26.16 2.12 -12.98
N SER A 219 27.28 2.14 -13.72
CA SER A 219 28.32 1.12 -13.67
C SER A 219 28.94 0.88 -12.29
N GLN A 220 28.89 1.86 -11.39
CA GLN A 220 29.43 1.77 -10.02
C GLN A 220 28.39 1.27 -9.01
N TYR A 221 27.16 1.03 -9.45
CA TYR A 221 26.08 0.56 -8.59
C TYR A 221 26.40 -0.81 -7.98
N ASN A 222 26.12 -0.98 -6.68
CA ASN A 222 26.24 -2.28 -6.04
C ASN A 222 24.96 -3.10 -6.31
N PRO A 223 25.04 -4.21 -7.07
CA PRO A 223 23.88 -5.04 -7.39
C PRO A 223 23.30 -5.78 -6.17
N ASN A 224 24.01 -5.80 -5.04
CA ASN A 224 23.54 -6.41 -3.80
C ASN A 224 22.96 -5.37 -2.81
N THR A 225 22.65 -4.16 -3.26
CA THR A 225 21.98 -3.16 -2.44
C THR A 225 20.62 -3.67 -1.97
N THR A 226 20.31 -3.45 -0.69
CA THR A 226 19.05 -3.88 -0.09
C THR A 226 18.04 -2.74 -0.08
N HIS A 227 16.85 -3.01 -0.59
CA HIS A 227 15.79 -2.03 -0.83
C HIS A 227 14.56 -2.31 0.03
N CYS A 228 14.00 -1.26 0.62
CA CYS A 228 12.71 -1.32 1.28
C CYS A 228 11.82 -0.17 0.84
N ILE A 229 10.61 -0.46 0.38
CA ILE A 229 9.58 0.55 0.20
C ILE A 229 8.55 0.42 1.30
N TYR A 230 8.21 1.53 1.96
CA TYR A 230 7.03 1.61 2.81
C TYR A 230 5.81 2.02 1.98
N GLY A 231 4.73 1.24 2.08
CA GLY A 231 3.43 1.60 1.53
C GLY A 231 2.42 0.45 1.55
N LEU A 232 1.14 0.78 1.39
CA LEU A 232 0.04 -0.18 1.52
C LEU A 232 -0.43 -0.74 0.19
N ASP A 233 -0.13 -0.06 -0.92
CA ASP A 233 -0.66 -0.36 -2.24
C ASP A 233 -0.15 -1.69 -2.81
N ALA A 234 -1.03 -2.40 -3.51
CA ALA A 234 -0.70 -3.67 -4.15
C ALA A 234 0.27 -3.47 -5.33
N ASP A 235 0.25 -2.29 -5.93
CA ASP A 235 1.08 -1.95 -7.08
C ASP A 235 2.56 -1.96 -6.73
N LEU A 236 2.92 -1.68 -5.46
CA LEU A 236 4.28 -1.78 -4.95
C LEU A 236 4.88 -3.19 -5.10
N ILE A 237 4.06 -4.25 -5.07
CA ILE A 237 4.53 -5.63 -5.27
C ILE A 237 4.96 -5.82 -6.73
N PHE A 238 4.13 -5.37 -7.68
CA PHE A 238 4.44 -5.44 -9.10
C PHE A 238 5.62 -4.56 -9.46
N LEU A 239 5.67 -3.34 -8.93
CA LEU A 239 6.77 -2.42 -9.15
C LEU A 239 8.07 -2.96 -8.55
N GLY A 240 8.02 -3.55 -7.35
CA GLY A 240 9.15 -4.22 -6.72
C GLY A 240 9.71 -5.36 -7.56
N LEU A 241 8.85 -6.22 -8.12
CA LEU A 241 9.25 -7.26 -9.06
C LEU A 241 9.89 -6.69 -10.33
N ALA A 242 9.27 -5.66 -10.92
CA ALA A 242 9.74 -5.01 -12.15
C ALA A 242 11.04 -4.20 -11.97
N THR A 243 11.55 -4.04 -10.75
CA THR A 243 12.90 -3.47 -10.54
C THR A 243 14.01 -4.46 -10.89
N HIS A 244 13.73 -5.77 -10.86
CA HIS A 244 14.72 -6.84 -10.94
C HIS A 244 15.86 -6.70 -9.92
N GLU A 245 15.58 -6.07 -8.77
CA GLU A 245 16.47 -6.06 -7.61
C GLU A 245 16.33 -7.37 -6.82
N PRO A 246 17.41 -8.11 -6.54
CA PRO A 246 17.33 -9.38 -5.83
C PRO A 246 16.96 -9.20 -4.35
N HIS A 247 17.35 -8.08 -3.73
CA HIS A 247 17.15 -7.82 -2.30
C HIS A 247 16.13 -6.71 -2.07
N PHE A 248 14.87 -7.04 -2.28
CA PHE A 248 13.78 -6.08 -2.17
C PHE A 248 12.71 -6.54 -1.18
N LYS A 249 12.27 -5.64 -0.30
CA LYS A 249 11.21 -5.87 0.68
C LYS A 249 10.21 -4.71 0.67
N ILE A 250 8.99 -4.97 1.11
CA ILE A 250 7.98 -3.94 1.33
C ILE A 250 7.60 -3.97 2.81
N LEU A 251 7.60 -2.80 3.44
CA LEU A 251 7.13 -2.59 4.80
C LEU A 251 5.70 -2.08 4.76
N ARG A 252 4.80 -2.73 5.51
CA ARG A 252 3.38 -2.37 5.53
C ARG A 252 2.73 -2.71 6.86
N GLU A 253 1.58 -2.11 7.13
CA GLU A 253 0.73 -2.51 8.26
C GLU A 253 0.04 -3.86 7.99
N ASP A 254 -0.20 -4.63 9.06
CA ASP A 254 -1.07 -5.81 9.03
C ASP A 254 -2.55 -5.41 9.10
N VAL A 255 -3.16 -5.26 7.93
CA VAL A 255 -4.59 -4.95 7.79
C VAL A 255 -5.49 -6.10 8.31
N PHE A 256 -4.95 -7.30 8.57
CA PHE A 256 -5.72 -8.46 9.02
C PHE A 256 -5.63 -8.76 10.51
N ALA A 257 -4.69 -8.16 11.24
CA ALA A 257 -4.53 -8.34 12.69
C ALA A 257 -5.78 -7.90 13.48
N ASN A 258 -6.51 -6.89 13.00
CA ASN A 258 -7.60 -6.24 13.73
C ASN A 258 -9.01 -6.86 13.55
N ASN A 259 -9.13 -8.07 12.98
CA ASN A 259 -10.43 -8.70 12.76
C ASN A 259 -11.18 -9.11 14.04
N ASN A 260 -10.59 -8.98 15.22
CA ASN A 260 -11.20 -9.37 16.51
C ASN A 260 -11.87 -8.23 17.28
N TYR A 261 -11.71 -6.96 16.86
CA TYR A 261 -12.27 -5.82 17.58
C TYR A 261 -13.45 -5.21 16.81
N LYS A 262 -14.58 -5.02 17.51
CA LYS A 262 -15.76 -4.34 16.93
C LYS A 262 -15.36 -2.93 16.53
N ARG A 263 -15.41 -2.65 15.23
CA ARG A 263 -15.25 -1.29 14.68
C ARG A 263 -16.26 -0.35 15.38
N PRO A 264 -15.80 0.69 16.10
CA PRO A 264 -16.70 1.71 16.60
C PRO A 264 -17.38 2.37 15.40
N ARG A 265 -18.71 2.55 15.45
CA ARG A 265 -19.38 3.33 14.40
C ARG A 265 -19.01 4.80 14.60
N PRO A 266 -19.05 5.65 13.55
CA PRO A 266 -18.81 7.08 13.69
C PRO A 266 -19.71 7.77 14.74
N THR A 267 -20.87 7.18 15.02
CA THR A 267 -21.81 7.59 16.10
C THR A 267 -21.27 7.35 17.50
N ASP A 268 -20.41 6.34 17.67
CA ASP A 268 -19.87 5.89 18.95
C ASP A 268 -18.62 6.72 19.35
N MET A 269 -17.99 7.41 18.38
CA MET A 269 -16.80 8.25 18.62
C MET A 269 -17.11 9.62 19.22
N VAL A 270 -18.37 10.03 19.23
CA VAL A 270 -18.78 11.39 19.62
C VAL A 270 -18.84 11.56 21.14
N ASN A 271 -19.03 10.46 21.89
CA ASN A 271 -19.17 10.43 23.35
C ASN A 271 -18.05 9.62 24.03
N LEU A 272 -16.86 9.52 23.41
CA LEU A 272 -15.73 8.80 24.02
C LEU A 272 -15.22 9.55 25.24
N SER A 273 -15.14 8.87 26.38
CA SER A 273 -14.48 9.41 27.57
C SER A 273 -12.97 9.58 27.33
N GLU A 274 -12.27 10.38 28.13
CA GLU A 274 -10.81 10.50 28.03
C GLU A 274 -10.10 9.15 28.22
N GLU A 275 -10.66 8.26 29.03
CA GLU A 275 -10.16 6.88 29.20
C GLU A 275 -10.34 6.05 27.93
N ASP A 276 -11.48 6.16 27.26
CA ASP A 276 -11.72 5.46 25.98
C ASP A 276 -10.78 5.98 24.89
N LYS A 277 -10.52 7.30 24.86
CA LYS A 277 -9.54 7.91 23.94
C LYS A 277 -8.13 7.37 24.19
N GLN A 278 -7.72 7.25 25.44
CA GLN A 278 -6.40 6.69 25.78
C GLN A 278 -6.27 5.22 25.37
N GLN A 279 -7.29 4.40 25.61
CA GLN A 279 -7.30 3.00 25.17
C GLN A 279 -7.23 2.87 23.65
N LEU A 280 -7.97 3.72 22.93
CA LEU A 280 -7.99 3.79 21.48
C LEU A 280 -6.62 4.20 20.89
N ILE A 281 -5.98 5.20 21.49
CA ILE A 281 -4.61 5.63 21.13
C ILE A 281 -3.62 4.48 21.35
N GLN A 282 -3.72 3.78 22.48
CA GLN A 282 -2.85 2.64 22.75
C GLN A 282 -3.04 1.51 21.73
N GLN A 283 -4.30 1.21 21.35
CA GLN A 283 -4.59 0.23 20.30
C GLN A 283 -4.07 0.63 18.92
N ASP A 284 -4.13 1.92 18.55
CA ASP A 284 -3.56 2.40 17.28
C ASP A 284 -2.03 2.25 17.27
N SER A 285 -1.38 2.50 18.42
CA SER A 285 0.06 2.34 18.58
C SER A 285 0.54 0.89 18.48
N GLU A 286 -0.31 -0.09 18.81
CA GLU A 286 0.01 -1.52 18.79
C GLU A 286 -0.24 -2.19 17.42
N LYS A 287 -0.69 -1.46 16.40
CA LYS A 287 -0.88 -2.01 15.05
C LYS A 287 0.42 -2.64 14.54
N PRO A 288 0.46 -3.95 14.26
CA PRO A 288 1.69 -4.62 13.90
C PRO A 288 2.04 -4.37 12.43
N PHE A 289 3.35 -4.37 12.14
CA PHE A 289 3.88 -4.27 10.78
C PHE A 289 4.34 -5.64 10.26
N LEU A 290 4.32 -5.76 8.94
CA LEU A 290 4.76 -6.94 8.20
C LEU A 290 5.82 -6.56 7.18
N TRP A 291 6.83 -7.43 7.08
CA TRP A 291 7.72 -7.50 5.94
C TRP A 291 7.08 -8.36 4.85
N LEU A 292 7.05 -7.84 3.62
CA LEU A 292 6.76 -8.62 2.42
C LEU A 292 8.06 -8.74 1.61
N HIS A 293 8.62 -9.94 1.56
CA HIS A 293 9.89 -10.25 0.91
C HIS A 293 9.68 -10.55 -0.58
N ILE A 294 10.02 -9.59 -1.45
CA ILE A 294 9.94 -9.78 -2.91
C ILE A 294 10.97 -10.81 -3.37
N SER A 295 12.12 -10.90 -2.70
CA SER A 295 13.12 -11.96 -2.95
C SER A 295 12.54 -13.37 -2.82
N VAL A 296 11.76 -13.62 -1.76
CA VAL A 296 11.10 -14.91 -1.52
C VAL A 296 9.94 -15.12 -2.51
N LEU A 297 9.20 -14.05 -2.85
CA LEU A 297 8.19 -14.13 -3.90
C LEU A 297 8.78 -14.55 -5.24
N ARG A 298 9.97 -14.03 -5.58
CA ARG A 298 10.71 -14.45 -6.77
C ARG A 298 11.01 -15.96 -6.73
N GLU A 299 11.51 -16.49 -5.62
CA GLU A 299 11.71 -17.94 -5.49
C GLU A 299 10.43 -18.77 -5.70
N TYR A 300 9.28 -18.30 -5.20
CA TYR A 300 8.01 -18.95 -5.49
C TYR A 300 7.66 -18.91 -6.98
N LEU A 301 7.81 -17.73 -7.60
CA LEU A 301 7.55 -17.55 -9.03
C LEU A 301 8.53 -18.33 -9.91
N SER A 302 9.76 -18.59 -9.47
CA SER A 302 10.72 -19.40 -10.25
C SER A 302 10.29 -20.85 -10.33
N ALA A 303 9.77 -21.42 -9.24
CA ALA A 303 9.17 -22.74 -9.23
C ALA A 303 7.84 -22.76 -10.00
N GLU A 304 7.02 -21.71 -9.85
CA GLU A 304 5.71 -21.67 -10.48
C GLU A 304 5.75 -21.44 -11.98
N LEU A 305 6.63 -20.56 -12.47
CA LEU A 305 6.69 -20.21 -13.90
C LEU A 305 7.60 -21.15 -14.70
N ALA A 306 8.28 -22.08 -14.06
CA ALA A 306 9.12 -23.06 -14.75
C ALA A 306 8.31 -23.88 -15.76
N VAL A 307 8.79 -23.89 -17.01
CA VAL A 307 8.27 -24.73 -18.09
C VAL A 307 9.40 -25.63 -18.59
N PRO A 308 9.34 -26.95 -18.31
CA PRO A 308 10.40 -27.87 -18.73
C PRO A 308 10.33 -28.14 -20.25
N HIS A 309 11.45 -28.60 -20.81
CA HIS A 309 11.56 -29.06 -22.21
C HIS A 309 11.20 -28.01 -23.28
N LEU A 310 11.51 -26.74 -23.03
CA LEU A 310 11.37 -25.69 -24.03
C LEU A 310 12.39 -25.84 -25.17
N SER A 311 11.98 -25.45 -26.37
CA SER A 311 12.84 -25.44 -27.57
C SER A 311 13.73 -24.19 -27.67
N PHE A 312 13.66 -23.29 -26.68
CA PHE A 312 14.46 -22.07 -26.55
C PHE A 312 14.91 -21.90 -25.09
N GLN A 313 15.91 -21.05 -24.86
CA GLN A 313 16.45 -20.80 -23.52
C GLN A 313 15.41 -20.08 -22.66
N PHE A 314 15.05 -20.69 -21.52
CA PHE A 314 14.16 -20.07 -20.55
C PHE A 314 14.90 -18.97 -19.78
N ASP A 315 14.42 -17.75 -19.93
CA ASP A 315 14.78 -16.59 -19.11
C ASP A 315 13.71 -16.38 -18.02
N TYR A 316 14.17 -16.40 -16.77
CA TYR A 316 13.33 -16.26 -15.60
C TYR A 316 12.89 -14.81 -15.36
N GLU A 317 13.75 -13.82 -15.61
CA GLU A 317 13.38 -12.41 -15.42
C GLU A 317 12.26 -12.02 -16.39
N ARG A 318 12.35 -12.51 -17.63
CA ARG A 318 11.31 -12.33 -18.65
C ARG A 318 10.00 -13.02 -18.30
N ALA A 319 10.04 -14.15 -17.60
CA ALA A 319 8.84 -14.81 -17.11
C ALA A 319 8.16 -14.00 -15.99
N ILE A 320 8.93 -13.32 -15.13
CA ILE A 320 8.37 -12.40 -14.12
C ILE A 320 7.65 -11.25 -14.82
N ASP A 321 8.25 -10.65 -15.84
CA ASP A 321 7.63 -9.53 -16.57
C ASP A 321 6.29 -9.94 -17.21
N ASP A 322 6.24 -11.12 -17.81
CA ASP A 322 5.00 -11.70 -18.32
C ASP A 322 3.97 -11.93 -17.21
N TRP A 323 4.40 -12.40 -16.04
CA TRP A 323 3.52 -12.60 -14.88
C TRP A 323 2.95 -11.28 -14.36
N VAL A 324 3.78 -10.24 -14.25
CA VAL A 324 3.35 -8.89 -13.87
C VAL A 324 2.33 -8.36 -14.88
N PHE A 325 2.63 -8.48 -16.18
CA PHE A 325 1.73 -8.05 -17.24
C PHE A 325 0.40 -8.81 -17.22
N MET A 326 0.41 -10.14 -17.03
CA MET A 326 -0.80 -10.94 -16.89
C MET A 326 -1.66 -10.48 -15.71
N CYS A 327 -1.05 -10.11 -14.59
CA CYS A 327 -1.79 -9.59 -13.45
C CYS A 327 -2.57 -8.32 -13.79
N PHE A 328 -2.13 -7.49 -14.74
CA PHE A 328 -2.86 -6.29 -15.15
C PHE A 328 -4.25 -6.59 -15.72
N PHE A 329 -4.50 -7.77 -16.31
CA PHE A 329 -5.82 -8.18 -16.80
C PHE A 329 -6.84 -8.39 -15.67
N CYS A 330 -6.38 -8.69 -14.46
CA CYS A 330 -7.23 -8.76 -13.25
C CYS A 330 -7.66 -7.37 -12.76
N GLY A 331 -7.21 -6.29 -13.41
CA GLY A 331 -7.62 -4.91 -13.24
C GLY A 331 -6.65 -4.08 -12.40
N ASN A 332 -6.34 -2.88 -12.86
CA ASN A 332 -5.41 -1.94 -12.22
C ASN A 332 -6.07 -0.56 -12.11
N ASP A 333 -5.31 0.46 -11.72
CA ASP A 333 -5.83 1.82 -11.58
C ASP A 333 -6.24 2.48 -12.91
N PHE A 334 -5.69 2.00 -14.03
CA PHE A 334 -5.86 2.59 -15.35
C PHE A 334 -6.93 1.88 -16.18
N LEU A 335 -7.07 0.57 -15.99
CA LEU A 335 -7.99 -0.28 -16.76
C LEU A 335 -8.92 -1.08 -15.85
N PRO A 336 -10.22 -1.18 -16.18
CA PRO A 336 -11.13 -2.07 -15.49
C PRO A 336 -10.67 -3.53 -15.65
N HIS A 337 -11.01 -4.37 -14.67
CA HIS A 337 -10.79 -5.81 -14.77
C HIS A 337 -11.64 -6.41 -15.90
N LEU A 338 -11.12 -7.46 -16.55
CA LEU A 338 -11.92 -8.24 -17.48
C LEU A 338 -13.09 -8.91 -16.72
N PRO A 339 -14.33 -8.89 -17.23
CA PRO A 339 -15.49 -9.40 -16.50
C PRO A 339 -15.40 -10.88 -16.09
N CYS A 340 -14.65 -11.68 -16.85
CA CYS A 340 -14.42 -13.10 -16.60
C CYS A 340 -13.33 -13.36 -15.54
N LEU A 341 -12.59 -12.33 -15.12
CA LEU A 341 -11.49 -12.43 -14.15
C LEU A 341 -11.84 -11.74 -12.83
N ASP A 342 -11.68 -12.46 -11.73
CA ASP A 342 -11.74 -11.96 -10.36
C ASP A 342 -10.62 -12.62 -9.56
N VAL A 343 -9.74 -11.82 -8.94
CA VAL A 343 -8.63 -12.34 -8.12
C VAL A 343 -9.11 -13.25 -7.00
N ARG A 344 -10.35 -13.08 -6.54
CA ARG A 344 -10.96 -13.95 -5.53
C ARG A 344 -11.24 -15.37 -6.05
N GLU A 345 -11.13 -15.60 -7.35
CA GLU A 345 -11.56 -16.80 -8.06
C GLU A 345 -10.42 -17.48 -8.85
N ASN A 346 -9.17 -17.34 -8.39
CA ASN A 346 -7.98 -17.98 -8.98
C ASN A 346 -7.68 -17.54 -10.43
N SER A 347 -8.06 -16.31 -10.79
CA SER A 347 -7.84 -15.78 -12.14
C SER A 347 -6.37 -15.73 -12.57
N ILE A 348 -5.45 -15.45 -11.64
CA ILE A 348 -4.01 -15.44 -11.94
C ILE A 348 -3.52 -16.85 -12.29
N ASP A 349 -4.01 -17.87 -11.58
CA ASP A 349 -3.66 -19.27 -11.86
C ASP A 349 -4.13 -19.68 -13.27
N ILE A 350 -5.34 -19.29 -13.65
CA ILE A 350 -5.89 -19.55 -14.99
C ILE A 350 -5.02 -18.89 -16.07
N LEU A 351 -4.58 -17.65 -15.86
CA LEU A 351 -3.71 -16.95 -16.80
C LEU A 351 -2.34 -17.61 -16.91
N VAL A 352 -1.73 -18.01 -15.78
CA VAL A 352 -0.46 -18.74 -15.76
C VAL A 352 -0.58 -20.08 -16.48
N ASP A 353 -1.67 -20.83 -16.28
CA ASP A 353 -1.91 -22.11 -16.98
C ASP A 353 -2.02 -21.93 -18.49
N ILE A 354 -2.70 -20.87 -18.94
CA ILE A 354 -2.79 -20.52 -20.36
C ILE A 354 -1.41 -20.14 -20.88
N TRP A 355 -0.68 -19.28 -20.16
CA TRP A 355 0.66 -18.83 -20.52
C TRP A 355 1.64 -20.00 -20.71
N LYS A 356 1.64 -20.97 -19.79
CA LYS A 356 2.44 -22.19 -19.90
C LYS A 356 2.10 -23.04 -21.12
N THR A 357 0.86 -22.96 -21.61
CA THR A 357 0.40 -23.71 -22.79
C THR A 357 0.80 -23.03 -24.09
N ILE A 358 0.84 -21.69 -24.12
CA ILE A 358 1.19 -20.92 -25.31
C ILE A 358 2.71 -20.74 -25.45
N LEU A 359 3.46 -20.61 -24.36
CA LEU A 359 4.89 -20.30 -24.36
C LEU A 359 5.72 -21.28 -25.23
N PRO A 360 5.54 -22.63 -25.14
CA PRO A 360 6.28 -23.56 -26.00
C PRO A 360 5.94 -23.45 -27.49
N LYS A 361 4.72 -22.99 -27.82
CA LYS A 361 4.25 -22.83 -29.20
C LYS A 361 4.78 -21.55 -29.82
N MET A 362 4.67 -20.44 -29.08
CA MET A 362 5.09 -19.12 -29.54
C MET A 362 6.61 -18.95 -29.53
N LYS A 363 7.31 -19.68 -28.65
CA LYS A 363 8.78 -19.60 -28.47
C LYS A 363 9.29 -18.19 -28.15
N THR A 364 8.43 -17.37 -27.56
CA THR A 364 8.70 -16.00 -27.14
C THR A 364 7.79 -15.64 -25.97
N TYR A 365 8.23 -14.66 -25.19
CA TYR A 365 7.50 -14.05 -24.07
C TYR A 365 6.44 -13.05 -24.57
N LEU A 366 5.48 -12.71 -23.70
CA LEU A 366 4.45 -11.68 -23.92
C LEU A 366 5.08 -10.28 -23.94
N THR A 367 6.14 -10.08 -23.18
CA THR A 367 6.77 -8.78 -22.92
C THR A 367 8.27 -8.80 -23.20
N CYS A 368 8.84 -7.64 -23.56
CA CYS A 368 10.27 -7.39 -23.68
C CYS A 368 10.58 -5.96 -23.22
N ASP A 369 11.17 -5.79 -22.05
CA ASP A 369 11.61 -4.48 -21.52
C ASP A 369 10.51 -3.40 -21.56
N GLY A 370 9.28 -3.80 -21.19
CA GLY A 370 8.10 -2.94 -21.20
C GLY A 370 7.40 -2.79 -22.56
N THR A 371 7.91 -3.40 -23.62
CA THR A 371 7.21 -3.52 -24.92
C THR A 371 6.41 -4.81 -25.00
N LEU A 372 5.23 -4.76 -25.63
CA LEU A 372 4.34 -5.91 -25.76
C LEU A 372 4.57 -6.62 -27.10
N ASN A 373 4.68 -7.94 -27.06
CA ASN A 373 4.55 -8.77 -28.24
C ASN A 373 3.07 -9.13 -28.42
N LEU A 374 2.40 -8.50 -29.38
CA LEU A 374 0.95 -8.60 -29.52
C LEU A 374 0.48 -9.99 -29.98
N GLU A 375 1.30 -10.73 -30.72
CA GLU A 375 0.91 -12.05 -31.25
C GLU A 375 0.76 -13.10 -30.12
N PRO A 376 1.72 -13.27 -29.19
CA PRO A 376 1.52 -14.07 -27.97
C PRO A 376 0.39 -13.57 -27.06
N VAL A 377 0.21 -12.25 -26.96
CA VAL A 377 -0.86 -11.65 -26.16
C VAL A 377 -2.23 -11.99 -26.75
N GLU A 378 -2.39 -11.93 -28.06
CA GLU A 378 -3.59 -12.34 -28.76
C GLU A 378 -3.86 -13.84 -28.55
N ALA A 379 -2.85 -14.70 -28.68
CA ALA A 379 -2.99 -16.13 -28.41
C ALA A 379 -3.43 -16.43 -26.97
N LEU A 380 -2.91 -15.67 -25.99
CA LEU A 380 -3.34 -15.76 -24.60
C LEU A 380 -4.82 -15.38 -24.44
N LEU A 381 -5.24 -14.25 -25.02
CA LEU A 381 -6.61 -13.77 -24.94
C LEU A 381 -7.60 -14.66 -25.70
N GLU A 382 -7.20 -15.27 -26.81
CA GLU A 382 -8.01 -16.23 -27.54
C GLU A 382 -8.29 -17.48 -26.69
N GLN A 383 -7.26 -18.03 -26.05
CA GLN A 383 -7.41 -19.16 -25.13
C GLN A 383 -8.25 -18.81 -23.89
N LEU A 384 -8.12 -17.58 -23.39
CA LEU A 384 -8.97 -17.09 -22.30
C LEU A 384 -10.43 -16.98 -22.77
N GLY A 385 -10.67 -16.44 -23.97
CA GLY A 385 -11.97 -16.30 -24.64
C GLY A 385 -12.73 -17.63 -24.71
N GLN A 386 -12.03 -18.71 -25.06
CA GLN A 386 -12.60 -20.06 -25.11
C GLN A 386 -13.11 -20.55 -23.74
N ARG A 387 -12.56 -20.05 -22.63
CA ARG A 387 -12.92 -20.44 -21.26
C ARG A 387 -13.95 -19.50 -20.61
N GLU A 388 -14.22 -18.33 -21.19
CA GLU A 388 -15.06 -17.29 -20.58
C GLU A 388 -16.45 -17.79 -20.21
N THR A 389 -17.10 -18.53 -21.11
CA THR A 389 -18.46 -19.05 -20.88
C THR A 389 -18.54 -19.91 -19.62
N ASP A 390 -17.54 -20.78 -19.40
CA ASP A 390 -17.50 -21.65 -18.24
C ASP A 390 -17.14 -20.90 -16.96
N LEU A 391 -16.28 -19.88 -17.07
CA LEU A 391 -15.97 -18.98 -15.96
C LEU A 391 -17.23 -18.22 -15.51
N PHE A 392 -17.99 -17.65 -16.43
CA PHE A 392 -19.24 -16.96 -16.10
C PHE A 392 -20.27 -17.88 -15.42
N LYS A 393 -20.43 -19.12 -15.90
CA LYS A 393 -21.31 -20.11 -15.27
C LYS A 393 -20.88 -20.43 -13.84
N LYS A 394 -19.58 -20.69 -13.63
CA LYS A 394 -19.01 -20.96 -12.30
C LYS A 394 -19.22 -19.79 -11.34
N ASN A 395 -18.97 -18.56 -11.81
CA ASN A 395 -19.08 -17.35 -11.00
C ASN A 395 -20.53 -17.05 -10.63
N THR A 396 -21.46 -17.25 -11.55
CA THR A 396 -22.90 -17.11 -11.30
C THR A 396 -23.39 -18.12 -10.26
N PHE A 397 -22.99 -19.40 -10.40
CA PHE A 397 -23.33 -20.45 -9.46
C PHE A 397 -22.78 -20.16 -8.05
N LYS A 398 -21.50 -19.76 -7.94
CA LYS A 398 -20.90 -19.39 -6.65
C LYS A 398 -21.59 -18.19 -6.01
N ARG A 399 -21.91 -17.14 -6.77
CA ARG A 399 -22.66 -15.98 -6.26
C ARG A 399 -24.03 -16.39 -5.74
N PHE A 400 -24.71 -17.30 -6.44
CA PHE A 400 -25.98 -17.86 -5.99
C PHE A 400 -25.84 -18.63 -4.66
N VAL A 401 -24.84 -19.52 -4.55
CA VAL A 401 -24.57 -20.29 -3.33
C VAL A 401 -24.21 -19.37 -2.16
N ASN A 402 -23.34 -18.37 -2.37
CA ASN A 402 -22.94 -17.43 -1.32
C ASN A 402 -24.13 -16.57 -0.86
N LYS A 403 -24.97 -16.10 -1.80
CA LYS A 403 -26.20 -15.37 -1.46
C LYS A 403 -27.14 -16.25 -0.63
N LYS A 404 -27.28 -17.53 -0.97
CA LYS A 404 -28.09 -18.49 -0.21
C LYS A 404 -27.53 -18.73 1.20
N ARG A 405 -26.21 -18.91 1.35
CA ARG A 405 -25.55 -19.04 2.67
C ARG A 405 -25.73 -17.80 3.56
N MET A 406 -25.66 -16.59 2.98
CA MET A 406 -25.92 -15.34 3.70
C MET A 406 -27.37 -15.24 4.17
N ILE A 407 -28.33 -15.70 3.36
CA ILE A 407 -29.75 -15.74 3.73
C ILE A 407 -30.00 -16.80 4.83
N ASP A 408 -29.29 -17.92 4.77
CA ASP A 408 -29.47 -19.06 5.69
C ASP A 408 -28.70 -18.91 7.03
N GLY A 409 -28.01 -17.78 7.27
CA GLY A 409 -27.41 -17.44 8.56
C GLY A 409 -26.27 -18.37 9.05
N ARG A 410 -25.71 -19.20 8.17
CA ARG A 410 -24.58 -20.09 8.51
C ARG A 410 -23.27 -19.45 8.06
N ASN A 411 -22.61 -18.77 8.98
CA ASN A 411 -21.19 -18.40 8.85
C ASN A 411 -20.30 -19.64 8.94
#